data_AF-A0A7J7INA6-F1
#
_entry.id   AF-A0A7J7INA6-F1
#
_cell.length_a   1.000
_cell.length_b   1.000
_cell.length_c   1.000
_cell.angle_alpha   90.00
_cell.angle_beta   90.00
_cell.angle_gamma   90.00
#
_symmetry.space_group_name_H-M   'P 1'
#
loop_
_entity.id
_entity.type
_entity.pdbx_description
1 polymer ?
#
loop_
_entity_poly.entity_id
_entity_poly.type
_entity_poly.pdbx_seq_one_letter_code
_entity_poly.pdbx_strand_id
1 'polypeptide(L)'
;MIMPGDQSYCDGYHGCFDAYMSLMEPLAAQKPYMVASGNHEGPWNFSYVRTNFYFPVNESGAAPDALWYSVDEGPIHFVMMNYENYFDYPDGEWSMTQPAPISTYPGQIEWLRRTWQHSRLGVNATRTSG
;
A
#
# COMPACT_ATOMS: atom_id res chain seq x y z
N MET A 1 11.05 6.27 4.71
CA MET A 1 10.20 7.34 4.12
C MET A 1 8.79 6.80 4.03
N ILE A 2 7.79 7.63 4.36
CA ILE A 2 6.37 7.31 4.22
C ILE A 2 5.82 8.16 3.08
N MET A 3 5.28 7.53 2.04
CA MET A 3 4.60 8.18 0.94
C MET A 3 3.12 7.73 0.92
N PRO A 4 2.19 8.60 1.34
CA PRO A 4 0.80 8.22 1.59
C PRO A 4 -0.08 8.14 0.33
N GLY A 5 0.48 8.30 -0.86
CA GLY A 5 -0.26 8.31 -2.14
C GLY A 5 0.30 9.36 -3.10
N ASP A 6 -0.28 9.40 -4.30
CA ASP A 6 -0.04 10.35 -5.38
C ASP A 6 1.46 10.60 -5.62
N GLN A 7 2.18 9.55 -6.03
CA GLN A 7 3.65 9.63 -6.01
C GLN A 7 4.18 10.44 -7.18
N SER A 8 3.76 10.06 -8.39
CA SER A 8 4.30 10.62 -9.63
C SER A 8 3.35 11.61 -10.31
N TYR A 9 2.06 11.60 -9.93
CA TYR A 9 0.98 12.31 -10.62
C TYR A 9 0.89 11.98 -12.12
N CYS A 10 1.45 10.85 -12.53
CA CYS A 10 1.47 10.46 -13.94
C CYS A 10 0.15 9.85 -14.40
N ASP A 11 -0.85 9.72 -13.51
CA ASP A 11 -2.14 9.11 -13.79
C ASP A 11 -1.92 7.85 -14.60
N GLY A 12 -1.23 6.89 -13.98
CA GLY A 12 -0.79 5.58 -14.51
C GLY A 12 -0.07 5.54 -15.88
N TYR A 13 0.39 6.66 -16.42
CA TYR A 13 1.29 6.66 -17.57
C TYR A 13 2.70 6.17 -17.16
N HIS A 14 3.03 4.93 -17.52
CA HIS A 14 4.24 4.23 -17.06
C HIS A 14 5.55 4.97 -17.35
N GLY A 15 5.72 5.53 -18.56
CA GLY A 15 6.98 6.21 -18.92
C GLY A 15 7.27 7.45 -18.08
N CYS A 16 6.23 8.16 -17.63
CA CYS A 16 6.36 9.26 -16.68
C CYS A 16 6.71 8.74 -15.27
N PHE A 17 6.11 7.61 -14.85
CA PHE A 17 6.44 7.00 -13.56
C PHE A 17 7.88 6.48 -13.54
N ASP A 18 8.37 5.86 -14.62
CA ASP A 18 9.76 5.40 -14.74
C ASP A 18 10.75 6.56 -14.55
N ALA A 19 10.44 7.73 -15.11
CA ALA A 19 11.24 8.94 -14.90
C ALA A 19 11.19 9.40 -13.42
N TYR A 20 10.01 9.35 -12.79
CA TYR A 20 9.86 9.62 -11.36
C TYR A 20 10.67 8.65 -10.48
N MET A 21 10.63 7.35 -10.75
CA MET A 21 11.39 6.37 -9.97
C MET A 21 12.89 6.47 -10.20
N SER A 22 13.33 6.85 -11.39
CA SER A 22 14.73 7.17 -11.65
C SER A 22 15.21 8.35 -10.80
N LEU A 23 14.35 9.35 -10.58
CA LEU A 23 14.65 10.47 -9.68
C LEU A 23 14.67 10.04 -8.20
N MET A 24 13.77 9.13 -7.81
CA MET A 24 13.64 8.67 -6.43
C MET A 24 14.66 7.60 -6.02
N GLU A 25 15.24 6.89 -6.99
CA GLU A 25 16.17 5.76 -6.78
C GLU A 25 17.25 6.07 -5.73
N PRO A 26 17.99 7.21 -5.78
CA PRO A 26 19.08 7.44 -4.84
C PRO A 26 18.61 7.51 -3.37
N LEU A 27 17.35 7.91 -3.14
CA LEU A 27 16.74 7.96 -1.81
C LEU A 27 16.14 6.62 -1.41
N ALA A 28 15.38 5.99 -2.32
CA ALA A 28 14.71 4.71 -2.07
C ALA A 28 15.69 3.55 -1.89
N ALA A 29 16.87 3.60 -2.52
CA ALA A 29 17.92 2.60 -2.35
C ALA A 29 18.61 2.66 -0.97
N GLN A 30 18.54 3.79 -0.28
CA GLN A 30 19.24 3.99 1.00
C GLN A 30 18.35 3.78 2.23
N LYS A 31 17.03 3.99 2.10
CA LYS A 31 16.07 3.93 3.20
C LYS A 31 14.78 3.25 2.75
N PRO A 32 14.15 2.44 3.62
CA PRO A 32 12.85 1.85 3.32
C PRO A 32 11.83 2.89 2.85
N TYR A 33 11.09 2.57 1.80
CA TYR A 33 10.09 3.43 1.18
C TYR A 33 8.70 2.78 1.31
N MET A 34 7.96 3.20 2.35
CA MET A 34 6.62 2.70 2.61
C MET A 34 5.62 3.50 1.79
N VAL A 35 4.97 2.84 0.84
CA VAL A 35 4.05 3.45 -0.13
C VAL A 35 2.61 3.06 0.20
N ALA A 36 1.70 4.02 0.12
CA ALA A 36 0.26 3.82 -0.01
C ALA A 36 -0.19 4.42 -1.35
N SER A 37 -1.41 4.10 -1.80
CA SER A 37 -1.93 4.54 -3.10
C SER A 37 -2.95 5.67 -2.93
N GLY A 38 -2.81 6.71 -3.75
CA GLY A 38 -3.73 7.81 -3.91
C GLY A 38 -4.55 7.70 -5.20
N ASN A 39 -5.38 8.71 -5.47
CA ASN A 39 -6.28 8.71 -6.62
C ASN A 39 -5.51 8.71 -7.94
N HIS A 40 -4.30 9.30 -7.98
CA HIS A 40 -3.45 9.33 -9.18
C HIS A 40 -2.82 7.95 -9.50
N GLU A 41 -2.91 6.99 -8.58
CA GLU A 41 -2.54 5.59 -8.83
C GLU A 41 -3.74 4.71 -9.20
N GLY A 42 -4.97 5.21 -9.03
CA GLY A 42 -6.21 4.48 -9.34
C GLY A 42 -6.35 4.02 -10.80
N PRO A 43 -5.99 4.83 -11.81
CA PRO A 43 -6.06 4.42 -13.21
C PRO A 43 -5.37 3.08 -13.50
N TRP A 44 -5.93 2.29 -14.43
CA TRP A 44 -5.52 0.90 -14.71
C TRP A 44 -5.43 0.03 -13.45
N ASN A 45 -6.40 0.17 -12.54
CA ASN A 45 -6.57 -0.64 -11.33
C ASN A 45 -5.28 -0.75 -10.49
N PHE A 46 -4.60 0.39 -10.27
CA PHE A 46 -3.39 0.42 -9.46
C PHE A 46 -2.26 -0.47 -10.00
N SER A 47 -2.30 -0.86 -11.28
CA SER A 47 -1.35 -1.80 -11.87
C SER A 47 0.09 -1.36 -11.68
N TYR A 48 0.37 -0.07 -11.76
CA TYR A 48 1.70 0.47 -11.52
C TYR A 48 2.19 0.14 -10.11
N VAL A 49 1.45 0.55 -9.07
CA VAL A 49 1.90 0.32 -7.69
C VAL A 49 1.95 -1.17 -7.36
N ARG A 50 1.01 -1.95 -7.89
CA ARG A 50 0.95 -3.41 -7.73
C ARG A 50 2.16 -4.13 -8.33
N THR A 51 2.76 -3.59 -9.40
CA THR A 51 3.86 -4.23 -10.12
C THR A 51 5.24 -3.73 -9.70
N ASN A 52 5.35 -2.47 -9.27
CA ASN A 52 6.64 -1.83 -8.99
C ASN A 52 6.97 -1.70 -7.51
N PHE A 53 5.98 -1.80 -6.62
CA PHE A 53 6.21 -1.80 -5.18
C PHE A 53 5.87 -3.16 -4.57
N TYR A 54 6.68 -3.58 -3.62
CA TYR A 54 6.37 -4.70 -2.76
C TYR A 54 5.51 -4.21 -1.58
N PHE A 55 4.31 -4.77 -1.45
CA PHE A 55 3.44 -4.57 -0.30
C PHE A 55 3.52 -5.82 0.60
N PRO A 56 3.82 -5.69 1.90
CA PRO A 56 3.90 -6.83 2.83
C PRO A 56 2.51 -7.32 3.27
N VAL A 57 1.65 -7.66 2.29
CA VAL A 57 0.25 -8.04 2.51
C VAL A 57 0.13 -9.39 3.23
N ASN A 58 1.02 -10.33 2.93
CA ASN A 58 1.00 -11.65 3.55
C ASN A 58 1.48 -11.58 5.00
N GLU A 59 2.56 -10.84 5.23
CA GLU A 59 3.18 -10.60 6.53
C GLU A 59 2.24 -9.84 7.46
N SER A 60 1.45 -8.92 6.91
CA SER A 60 0.42 -8.18 7.65
C SER A 60 -0.92 -8.92 7.80
N GLY A 61 -1.07 -10.10 7.19
CA GLY A 61 -2.32 -10.87 7.20
C GLY A 61 -3.49 -10.19 6.47
N ALA A 62 -3.17 -9.26 5.56
CA ALA A 62 -4.13 -8.66 4.63
C ALA A 62 -4.53 -9.66 3.54
N ALA A 63 -5.60 -9.34 2.80
CA ALA A 63 -6.02 -10.18 1.69
C ALA A 63 -4.96 -10.20 0.58
N PRO A 64 -4.86 -11.28 -0.21
CA PRO A 64 -4.13 -11.25 -1.47
C PRO A 64 -4.58 -10.04 -2.30
N ASP A 65 -3.63 -9.33 -2.90
CA ASP A 65 -3.88 -8.13 -3.72
C ASP A 65 -4.49 -6.93 -2.97
N ALA A 66 -4.46 -6.91 -1.63
CA ALA A 66 -4.76 -5.73 -0.84
C ALA A 66 -3.77 -4.58 -1.14
N LEU A 67 -4.27 -3.35 -1.12
CA LEU A 67 -3.43 -2.14 -1.18
C LEU A 67 -3.25 -1.50 0.20
N TRP A 68 -3.43 -2.30 1.26
CA TRP A 68 -3.27 -1.93 2.65
C TRP A 68 -2.45 -3.01 3.37
N TYR A 69 -1.68 -2.59 4.36
CA TYR A 69 -0.79 -3.47 5.11
C TYR A 69 -0.38 -2.81 6.42
N SER A 70 0.29 -3.58 7.27
CA SER A 70 0.96 -3.08 8.46
C SER A 70 2.39 -3.58 8.49
N VAL A 71 3.27 -2.83 9.15
CA VAL A 71 4.66 -3.24 9.39
C VAL A 71 5.09 -2.78 10.78
N ASP A 72 5.86 -3.61 11.45
CA ASP A 72 6.47 -3.27 12.73
C ASP A 72 7.90 -2.79 12.50
N GLU A 73 8.18 -1.56 12.94
CA GLU A 73 9.51 -0.95 12.87
C GLU A 73 9.90 -0.51 14.29
N GLY A 74 10.68 -1.37 14.95
CA GLY A 74 11.00 -1.21 16.37
C GLY A 74 9.74 -1.22 17.24
N PRO A 75 9.50 -0.20 18.08
CA PRO A 75 8.31 -0.15 18.95
C PRO A 75 7.05 0.40 18.25
N ILE A 76 7.13 0.73 16.94
CA ILE A 76 6.05 1.39 16.21
C ILE A 76 5.39 0.38 15.26
N HIS A 77 4.07 0.23 15.42
CA HIS A 77 3.21 -0.51 14.48
C HIS A 77 2.61 0.47 13.47
N PHE A 78 3.14 0.47 12.25
CA PHE A 78 2.60 1.29 11.16
C PHE A 78 1.43 0.56 10.50
N VAL A 79 0.38 1.32 10.17
CA VAL A 79 -0.79 0.84 9.42
C VAL A 79 -0.98 1.74 8.22
N MET A 80 -0.86 1.18 7.02
CA MET A 80 -1.18 1.84 5.76
C MET A 80 -2.57 1.38 5.32
N MET A 81 -3.49 2.33 5.22
CA MET A 81 -4.84 2.11 4.72
C MET A 81 -4.95 2.62 3.28
N ASN A 82 -5.96 2.15 2.56
CA ASN A 82 -6.24 2.62 1.20
C ASN A 82 -7.75 2.83 1.04
N TYR A 83 -8.12 4.06 0.70
CA TYR A 83 -9.49 4.47 0.44
C TYR A 83 -9.86 4.40 -1.05
N GLU A 84 -8.88 4.57 -1.92
CA GLU A 84 -9.01 4.64 -3.37
C GLU A 84 -9.48 3.32 -3.99
N ASN A 85 -9.14 2.19 -3.38
CA ASN A 85 -9.53 0.84 -3.84
C ASN A 85 -11.05 0.57 -3.81
N TYR A 86 -11.88 1.54 -3.43
CA TYR A 86 -13.34 1.46 -3.44
C TYR A 86 -14.00 2.30 -4.54
N PHE A 87 -13.21 2.98 -5.36
CA PHE A 87 -13.70 3.82 -6.44
C PHE A 87 -13.37 3.20 -7.80
N ASP A 88 -14.27 3.44 -8.74
CA ASP A 88 -14.01 3.19 -10.14
C ASP A 88 -13.26 4.40 -10.72
N TYR A 89 -12.04 4.17 -11.20
CA TYR A 89 -11.33 5.15 -12.00
C TYR A 89 -11.61 4.86 -13.47
N PRO A 90 -11.82 5.89 -14.31
CA PRO A 90 -11.85 5.67 -15.73
C PRO A 90 -10.54 4.97 -16.14
N ASP A 91 -10.66 3.96 -17.01
CA ASP A 91 -9.51 3.49 -17.76
C ASP A 91 -8.83 4.73 -18.34
N GLY A 92 -7.52 4.89 -18.10
CA GLY A 92 -6.80 5.99 -18.71
C GLY A 92 -6.91 5.94 -20.25
N GLU A 93 -6.37 6.94 -20.94
CA GLU A 93 -6.50 7.13 -22.40
C GLU A 93 -6.19 5.86 -23.24
N TRP A 94 -5.47 4.90 -22.65
CA TRP A 94 -5.21 3.56 -23.17
C TRP A 94 -6.03 2.50 -22.43
N SER A 95 -7.23 2.19 -22.91
CA SER A 95 -8.13 1.20 -22.25
C SER A 95 -7.49 -0.17 -22.09
N MET A 96 -7.22 -0.55 -20.84
CA MET A 96 -7.01 -1.94 -20.44
C MET A 96 -8.01 -2.23 -19.33
N THR A 97 -9.01 -3.06 -19.62
CA THR A 97 -9.97 -3.54 -18.61
C THR A 97 -9.21 -4.43 -17.63
N GLN A 98 -8.96 -3.94 -16.43
CA GLN A 98 -8.39 -4.72 -15.35
C GLN A 98 -9.51 -5.34 -14.52
N PRO A 99 -9.32 -6.55 -13.96
CA PRO A 99 -10.32 -7.17 -13.10
C PRO A 99 -10.57 -6.27 -11.89
N ALA A 100 -11.84 -6.09 -11.51
CA ALA A 100 -12.21 -5.36 -10.31
C ALA A 100 -11.37 -5.85 -9.10
N PRO A 101 -10.91 -4.95 -8.22
CA PRO A 101 -10.08 -5.33 -7.10
C PRO A 101 -10.77 -6.44 -6.28
N ILE A 102 -10.01 -7.49 -5.97
CA ILE A 102 -10.48 -8.67 -5.22
C ILE A 102 -10.91 -8.29 -3.78
N SER A 103 -10.50 -7.12 -3.31
CA SER A 103 -10.55 -6.71 -1.91
C SER A 103 -11.56 -5.58 -1.67
N THR A 104 -12.40 -5.74 -0.64
CA THR A 104 -13.59 -4.90 -0.38
C THR A 104 -13.45 -4.06 0.90
N TYR A 105 -14.25 -3.00 1.03
CA TYR A 105 -14.25 -2.13 2.23
C TYR A 105 -14.47 -2.91 3.54
N PRO A 106 -15.46 -3.82 3.63
CA PRO A 106 -15.61 -4.67 4.80
C PRO A 106 -14.36 -5.52 5.10
N GLY A 107 -13.67 -5.99 4.06
CA GLY A 107 -12.43 -6.77 4.21
C GLY A 107 -11.29 -5.99 4.86
N GLN A 108 -11.09 -4.72 4.47
CA GLN A 108 -10.08 -3.86 5.08
C GLN A 108 -10.39 -3.56 6.54
N ILE A 109 -11.65 -3.26 6.88
CA ILE A 109 -12.06 -2.99 8.26
C ILE A 109 -11.88 -4.22 9.15
N GLU A 110 -12.25 -5.40 8.65
CA GLU A 110 -12.11 -6.65 9.39
C GLU A 110 -10.63 -7.03 9.59
N TRP A 111 -9.78 -6.80 8.59
CA TRP A 111 -8.33 -6.88 8.73
C TRP A 111 -7.79 -5.89 9.78
N LEU A 112 -8.22 -4.63 9.73
CA LEU A 112 -7.76 -3.59 10.66
C LEU A 112 -8.09 -3.94 12.13
N ARG A 113 -9.26 -4.54 12.38
CA ARG A 113 -9.61 -5.02 13.73
C ARG A 113 -8.65 -6.09 14.22
N ARG A 114 -8.23 -7.02 13.35
CA ARG A 114 -7.26 -8.08 13.70
C ARG A 114 -5.87 -7.52 13.96
N THR A 115 -5.35 -6.63 13.08
CA THR A 115 -4.01 -6.04 13.28
C THR A 115 -3.94 -5.21 14.57
N TRP A 116 -5.02 -4.50 14.91
CA TRP A 116 -5.12 -3.76 16.17
C TRP A 116 -5.07 -4.66 17.42
N GLN A 117 -5.69 -5.84 17.35
CA GLN A 117 -5.64 -6.80 18.45
C GLN A 117 -4.25 -7.42 18.59
N HIS A 118 -3.60 -7.77 17.48
CA HIS A 118 -2.24 -8.34 17.47
C HIS A 118 -1.19 -7.37 18.00
N SER A 119 -1.20 -6.10 17.58
CA SER A 119 -0.21 -5.11 18.04
C SER A 119 -0.25 -4.87 19.56
N ARG A 120 -1.42 -5.03 20.20
CA ARG A 120 -1.55 -4.95 21.67
C ARG A 120 -0.96 -6.15 22.41
N LEU A 121 -0.93 -7.33 21.80
CA LEU A 121 -0.39 -8.54 22.42
C LEU A 121 1.15 -8.53 22.42
N GLY A 122 1.79 -7.94 21.41
CA GLY A 122 3.25 -7.74 21.37
C GLY A 122 3.77 -6.76 22.44
N VAL A 123 2.97 -5.75 22.80
CA VAL A 123 3.30 -4.79 23.88
C VAL A 123 3.22 -5.41 25.28
N ASN A 124 2.35 -6.42 25.48
CA ASN A 124 2.22 -7.07 26.79
C ASN A 124 3.21 -8.24 27.00
N ALA A 125 3.70 -8.88 25.93
CA ALA A 125 4.67 -9.97 26.03
C ALA A 125 6.08 -9.50 26.46
N THR A 126 6.40 -8.22 26.30
CA THR A 126 7.69 -7.61 26.69
C THR A 126 7.67 -6.99 28.09
N ARG A 127 6.54 -7.02 28.80
CA ARG A 127 6.39 -6.40 30.15
C ARG A 127 6.42 -7.38 31.32
N THR A 128 6.67 -8.67 31.10
CA THR A 128 6.71 -9.70 32.16
C THR A 128 8.09 -10.34 32.39
N SER A 129 9.15 -9.77 31.81
CA SER A 129 10.54 -10.11 32.16
C SER A 129 11.21 -8.92 32.85
N GLY A 130 11.01 -8.80 34.16
CA GLY A 130 11.62 -7.81 35.04
C GLY A 130 11.27 -8.07 36.49
#